data_AF-A0A944RBZ9-F1
#
_entry.id   AF-A0A944RBZ9-F1
#
_cell.length_a   1.000
_cell.length_b   1.000
_cell.length_c   1.000
_cell.angle_alpha   90.00
_cell.angle_beta   90.00
_cell.angle_gamma   90.00
#
_symmetry.space_group_name_H-M   'P 1'
#
loop_
_entity.id
_entity.type
_entity.pdbx_description
1 polymer ?
#
loop_
_entity_poly.entity_id
_entity_poly.type
_entity_poly.pdbx_seq_one_letter_code
_entity_poly.pdbx_strand_id
1 'polypeptide(L)'
;MGTDEIKSCRETWEIMTQLTGKHGSIRNFQQTIRMDDFVVETELFPIEALMVYSAWNLEQDISEENIQAYFSDHRGGSQGDYRAGMKSKLSNVVDCLKKFPESKRAVLTIPNTARAHHSSDVEAKCMREIHFYIEGDTLNATVLFRAQAAEIFPKNIHFIGSMLVDVASKLKGNLKPGVVYYLATTLVGDRS
;
A
#
# COMPACT_ATOMS: atom_id res chain seq x y z
N MET A 1 -25.02 -6.52 -3.30
CA MET A 1 -23.64 -5.98 -3.41
C MET A 1 -22.72 -7.17 -3.23
N GLY A 2 -21.89 -7.47 -4.23
CA GLY A 2 -21.19 -8.75 -4.35
C GLY A 2 -20.38 -9.06 -3.10
N THR A 3 -20.58 -10.28 -2.58
CA THR A 3 -19.67 -10.89 -1.61
C THR A 3 -18.38 -11.23 -2.33
N ASP A 4 -17.56 -10.23 -2.65
CA ASP A 4 -16.20 -10.48 -3.11
C ASP A 4 -15.47 -11.13 -1.94
N GLU A 5 -15.21 -12.43 -2.10
CA GLU A 5 -14.61 -13.29 -1.09
C GLU A 5 -13.31 -12.65 -0.55
N ILE A 6 -13.19 -12.55 0.77
CA ILE A 6 -11.99 -11.98 1.40
C ILE A 6 -10.82 -12.93 1.15
N LYS A 7 -9.70 -12.40 0.63
CA LYS A 7 -8.49 -13.16 0.34
C LYS A 7 -7.34 -12.72 1.24
N SER A 8 -6.38 -13.62 1.48
CA SER A 8 -5.08 -13.24 2.04
C SER A 8 -4.25 -12.42 1.05
N CYS A 9 -3.18 -11.79 1.54
CA CYS A 9 -2.25 -11.08 0.67
C CYS A 9 -1.59 -12.03 -0.35
N ARG A 10 -1.23 -13.25 0.05
CA ARG A 10 -0.64 -14.25 -0.84
C ARG A 10 -1.59 -14.70 -1.94
N GLU A 11 -2.82 -15.07 -1.59
CA GLU A 11 -3.83 -15.47 -2.59
C GLU A 11 -4.13 -14.31 -3.57
N THR A 12 -4.18 -13.08 -3.07
CA THR A 12 -4.39 -11.90 -3.92
C THR A 12 -3.24 -11.73 -4.92
N TRP A 13 -2.00 -11.90 -4.49
CA TRP A 13 -0.82 -11.85 -5.36
C TRP A 13 -0.86 -12.95 -6.44
N GLU A 14 -1.23 -14.18 -6.07
CA GLU A 14 -1.37 -15.31 -6.99
C GLU A 14 -2.46 -15.04 -8.03
N ILE A 15 -3.61 -14.50 -7.62
CA ILE A 15 -4.70 -14.09 -8.51
C ILE A 15 -4.21 -13.02 -9.49
N MET A 16 -3.55 -11.95 -9.00
CA MET A 16 -3.02 -10.90 -9.86
C MET A 16 -2.04 -11.46 -10.90
N THR A 17 -1.14 -12.34 -10.48
CA THR A 17 -0.14 -12.99 -11.35
C THR A 17 -0.81 -13.87 -12.40
N GLN A 18 -1.78 -14.69 -12.01
CA GLN A 18 -2.50 -15.56 -12.93
C GLN A 18 -3.32 -14.76 -13.95
N LEU A 19 -4.06 -13.75 -13.49
CA LEU A 19 -4.90 -12.93 -14.36
C LEU A 19 -4.06 -12.20 -15.40
N THR A 20 -2.96 -11.57 -14.97
CA THR A 20 -2.10 -10.79 -15.87
C THR A 20 -1.29 -11.67 -16.81
N GLY A 21 -0.84 -12.85 -16.37
CA GLY A 21 -0.20 -13.83 -17.23
C GLY A 21 -1.13 -14.38 -18.33
N LYS A 22 -2.43 -14.52 -18.04
CA LYS A 22 -3.41 -15.06 -18.99
C LYS A 22 -4.01 -14.00 -19.91
N HIS A 23 -4.23 -12.79 -19.41
CA HIS A 23 -5.05 -11.77 -20.07
C HIS A 23 -4.29 -10.47 -20.37
N GLY A 24 -3.02 -10.35 -19.95
CA GLY A 24 -2.26 -9.12 -20.05
C GLY A 24 -2.78 -8.06 -19.08
N SER A 25 -3.13 -6.88 -19.60
CA SER A 25 -3.63 -5.78 -18.75
C SER A 25 -5.09 -5.98 -18.35
N ILE A 26 -5.38 -5.88 -17.05
CA ILE A 26 -6.73 -5.92 -16.49
C ILE A 26 -7.14 -4.51 -16.07
N ARG A 27 -8.37 -4.10 -16.37
CA ARG A 27 -8.95 -2.83 -15.90
C ARG A 27 -9.78 -3.04 -14.64
N ASN A 28 -9.70 -2.10 -13.71
CA ASN A 28 -10.51 -2.05 -12.49
C ASN A 28 -10.46 -3.34 -11.66
N PHE A 29 -9.25 -3.84 -11.41
CA PHE A 29 -9.06 -4.94 -10.47
C PHE A 29 -9.48 -4.49 -9.07
N GLN A 30 -10.28 -5.31 -8.39
CA GLN A 30 -10.68 -5.08 -7.01
C GLN A 30 -10.58 -6.37 -6.19
N GLN A 31 -10.21 -6.24 -4.92
CA GLN A 31 -10.16 -7.36 -3.98
C GLN A 31 -10.26 -6.83 -2.54
N THR A 32 -11.07 -7.48 -1.71
CA THR A 32 -11.00 -7.29 -0.25
C THR A 32 -9.93 -8.20 0.31
N ILE A 33 -8.90 -7.62 0.92
CA ILE A 33 -7.70 -8.31 1.38
C ILE A 33 -7.66 -8.29 2.91
N ARG A 34 -7.45 -9.43 3.54
CA ARG A 34 -7.20 -9.52 4.98
C ARG A 34 -5.75 -9.17 5.28
N MET A 35 -5.53 -8.34 6.30
CA MET A 35 -4.24 -7.75 6.65
C MET A 35 -3.67 -8.27 7.97
N ASP A 36 -4.20 -9.39 8.50
CA ASP A 36 -3.67 -10.08 9.67
C ASP A 36 -2.27 -10.66 9.40
N ASP A 37 -2.01 -11.05 8.16
CA ASP A 37 -0.69 -11.32 7.59
C ASP A 37 -0.56 -10.64 6.22
N PHE A 38 0.33 -9.65 6.14
CA PHE A 38 0.60 -8.86 4.94
C PHE A 38 1.95 -9.15 4.30
N VAL A 39 2.66 -10.18 4.77
CA VAL A 39 3.96 -10.56 4.24
C VAL A 39 3.77 -11.50 3.05
N VAL A 40 4.29 -11.08 1.89
CA VAL A 40 4.34 -11.93 0.69
C VAL A 40 5.78 -11.98 0.22
N GLU A 41 6.55 -12.97 0.69
CA GLU A 41 7.93 -13.12 0.26
C GLU A 41 8.04 -13.71 -1.14
N THR A 42 8.97 -13.17 -1.91
CA THR A 42 9.37 -13.62 -3.25
C THR A 42 10.88 -13.46 -3.39
N GLU A 43 11.50 -14.05 -4.41
CA GLU A 43 12.94 -13.82 -4.67
C GLU A 43 13.27 -12.34 -4.87
N LEU A 44 12.36 -11.59 -5.51
CA LEU A 44 12.53 -10.15 -5.71
C LEU A 44 12.34 -9.36 -4.41
N PHE A 45 11.48 -9.83 -3.51
CA PHE A 45 11.13 -9.18 -2.24
C PHE A 45 11.26 -10.15 -1.07
N PRO A 46 12.49 -10.43 -0.60
CA PRO A 46 12.69 -11.07 0.70
C PRO A 46 12.22 -10.14 1.83
N ILE A 47 11.95 -10.69 3.02
CA ILE A 47 11.41 -9.92 4.15
C ILE A 47 12.25 -8.68 4.49
N GLU A 48 13.57 -8.76 4.43
CA GLU A 48 14.46 -7.64 4.74
C GLU A 48 14.25 -6.48 3.77
N ALA A 49 14.07 -6.78 2.47
CA ALA A 49 13.75 -5.77 1.47
C ALA A 49 12.38 -5.13 1.77
N LEU A 50 11.37 -5.93 2.08
CA LEU A 50 10.02 -5.45 2.41
C LEU A 50 10.03 -4.48 3.61
N MET A 51 10.73 -4.87 4.68
CA MET A 51 10.88 -4.05 5.89
C MET A 51 11.59 -2.73 5.58
N VAL A 52 12.73 -2.78 4.87
CA VAL A 52 13.52 -1.60 4.52
C VAL A 52 12.72 -0.64 3.64
N TYR A 53 12.01 -1.14 2.62
CA TYR A 53 11.17 -0.30 1.77
C TYR A 53 10.02 0.37 2.52
N SER A 54 9.43 -0.34 3.48
CA SER A 54 8.30 0.18 4.25
C SER A 54 8.76 1.21 5.26
N ALA A 55 9.82 0.91 6.03
CA ALA A 55 10.45 1.86 6.94
C ALA A 55 10.87 3.15 6.21
N TRP A 56 11.43 3.01 5.00
CA TRP A 56 11.87 4.15 4.21
C TRP A 56 10.70 5.05 3.86
N ASN A 57 9.66 4.47 3.28
CA ASN A 57 8.46 5.20 2.89
C ASN A 57 7.67 5.77 4.07
N LEU A 58 7.82 5.19 5.27
CA LEU A 58 7.28 5.70 6.53
C LEU A 58 8.14 6.81 7.17
N GLU A 59 9.21 7.26 6.52
CA GLU A 59 10.17 8.24 7.07
C GLU A 59 10.80 7.78 8.40
N GLN A 60 11.06 6.47 8.52
CA GLN A 60 11.83 5.89 9.63
C GLN A 60 13.33 5.89 9.32
N ASP A 61 14.15 5.87 10.38
CA ASP A 61 15.60 5.82 10.24
C ASP A 61 16.05 4.46 9.71
N ILE A 62 16.85 4.46 8.64
CA ILE A 62 17.43 3.27 8.03
C ILE A 62 18.92 3.52 7.80
N SER A 63 19.76 2.52 8.04
CA SER A 63 21.19 2.59 7.77
C SER A 63 21.48 2.69 6.26
N GLU A 64 22.56 3.38 5.91
CA GLU A 64 23.03 3.47 4.52
C GLU A 64 23.31 2.10 3.91
N GLU A 65 23.82 1.15 4.71
CA GLU A 65 24.07 -0.24 4.31
C GLU A 65 22.78 -0.94 3.84
N ASN A 66 21.68 -0.77 4.59
CA ASN A 66 20.40 -1.35 4.22
C ASN A 66 19.82 -0.70 2.96
N ILE A 67 20.01 0.61 2.79
CA ILE A 67 19.59 1.30 1.57
C ILE A 67 20.34 0.73 0.37
N GLN A 68 21.67 0.60 0.46
CA GLN A 68 22.49 0.05 -0.62
C GLN A 68 22.16 -1.40 -0.94
N ALA A 69 21.86 -2.23 0.06
CA ALA A 69 21.57 -3.65 -0.13
C ALA A 69 20.22 -3.92 -0.81
N TYR A 70 19.19 -3.11 -0.50
CA TYR A 70 17.81 -3.44 -0.87
C TYR A 70 17.18 -2.52 -1.90
N PHE A 71 17.69 -1.29 -2.11
CA PHE A 71 17.14 -0.38 -3.11
C PHE A 71 17.68 -0.66 -4.51
N SER A 72 16.75 -0.88 -5.45
CA SER A 72 17.04 -0.87 -6.88
C SER A 72 15.90 -0.25 -7.69
N ASP A 73 16.16 0.11 -8.94
CA ASP A 73 15.13 0.64 -9.85
C ASP A 73 13.99 -0.35 -10.06
N HIS A 74 14.34 -1.64 -10.15
CA HIS A 74 13.38 -2.73 -10.32
C HIS A 74 12.49 -2.89 -9.08
N ARG A 75 13.08 -2.86 -7.87
CA ARG A 75 12.34 -3.00 -6.61
C ARG A 75 11.59 -1.75 -6.19
N GLY A 76 11.91 -0.56 -6.69
CA GLY A 76 11.16 0.62 -6.28
C GLY A 76 11.42 1.92 -6.99
N GLY A 77 12.63 2.16 -7.50
CA GLY A 77 12.99 3.39 -8.22
C GLY A 77 12.37 4.68 -7.68
N SER A 78 12.20 5.68 -8.55
CA SER A 78 11.52 6.93 -8.18
C SER A 78 10.02 6.77 -7.98
N GLN A 79 9.34 5.88 -8.71
CA GLN A 79 7.88 5.71 -8.64
C GLN A 79 7.38 5.10 -7.31
N GLY A 80 8.24 4.37 -6.60
CA GLY A 80 7.95 3.76 -5.30
C GLY A 80 8.35 4.60 -4.08
N ASP A 81 8.84 5.83 -4.28
CA ASP A 81 9.17 6.76 -3.21
C ASP A 81 7.94 7.57 -2.77
N TYR A 82 7.34 7.19 -1.65
CA TYR A 82 6.17 7.81 -1.06
C TYR A 82 6.51 8.76 0.11
N ARG A 83 7.79 8.92 0.43
CA ARG A 83 8.25 9.51 1.69
C ARG A 83 7.72 10.89 1.97
N ALA A 84 7.70 11.76 0.97
CA ALA A 84 7.45 13.18 1.14
C ALA A 84 6.25 13.49 2.04
N GLY A 85 6.55 13.86 3.29
CA GLY A 85 5.57 14.27 4.31
C GLY A 85 4.74 13.12 4.88
N MET A 86 5.17 11.87 4.74
CA MET A 86 4.43 10.68 5.19
C MET A 86 4.13 10.73 6.69
N LYS A 87 5.11 11.08 7.52
CA LYS A 87 4.96 11.17 8.97
C LYS A 87 3.88 12.18 9.36
N SER A 88 3.86 13.33 8.68
CA SER A 88 2.84 14.37 8.90
C SER A 88 1.45 13.89 8.45
N LYS A 89 1.35 13.25 7.28
CA LYS A 89 0.08 12.71 6.76
C LYS A 89 -0.52 11.65 7.69
N LEU A 90 0.29 10.70 8.16
CA LEU A 90 -0.15 9.67 9.11
C LEU A 90 -0.54 10.29 10.45
N SER A 91 0.18 11.32 10.92
CA SER A 91 -0.19 12.04 12.14
C SER A 91 -1.57 12.71 12.02
N ASN A 92 -1.90 13.27 10.84
CA ASN A 92 -3.21 13.83 10.56
C ASN A 92 -4.33 12.76 10.55
N VAL A 93 -4.07 11.58 9.98
CA VAL A 93 -4.99 10.43 10.04
C VAL A 93 -5.25 10.02 11.48
N VAL A 94 -4.19 9.87 12.29
CA VAL A 94 -4.29 9.50 13.71
C VAL A 94 -5.08 10.56 14.50
N ASP A 95 -4.79 11.84 14.29
CA ASP A 95 -5.53 12.93 14.97
C ASP A 95 -7.02 12.90 14.61
N CYS A 96 -7.33 12.69 13.33
CA CYS A 96 -8.69 12.56 12.83
C CYS A 96 -9.43 11.41 13.53
N LEU A 97 -8.87 10.21 13.53
CA LEU A 97 -9.50 9.02 14.12
C LEU A 97 -9.57 9.07 15.65
N LYS A 98 -8.64 9.76 16.32
CA LYS A 98 -8.72 9.99 17.78
C LYS A 98 -9.88 10.89 18.18
N LYS A 99 -10.14 11.93 17.39
CA LYS A 99 -11.20 12.93 17.67
C LYS A 99 -12.55 12.49 17.12
N PHE A 100 -12.56 11.82 15.97
CA PHE A 100 -13.73 11.45 15.20
C PHE A 100 -13.57 10.03 14.63
N PRO A 101 -13.78 8.98 15.44
CA PRO A 101 -13.58 7.58 15.02
C PRO A 101 -14.38 7.16 13.77
N GLU A 102 -15.55 7.77 13.54
CA GLU A 102 -16.43 7.52 12.38
C GLU A 102 -16.16 8.46 11.20
N SER A 103 -15.06 9.22 11.24
CA SER A 103 -14.75 10.22 10.23
C SER A 103 -14.47 9.59 8.86
N LYS A 104 -15.17 10.10 7.84
CA LYS A 104 -14.91 9.80 6.43
C LYS A 104 -13.71 10.58 5.85
N ARG A 105 -12.96 11.28 6.70
CA ARG A 105 -11.87 12.18 6.32
C ARG A 105 -10.50 11.72 6.82
N ALA A 106 -10.41 10.53 7.41
CA ALA A 106 -9.15 9.90 7.75
C ALA A 106 -8.48 9.36 6.46
N VAL A 107 -7.97 10.28 5.63
CA VAL A 107 -7.44 9.99 4.30
C VAL A 107 -5.99 10.43 4.17
N LEU A 108 -5.22 9.65 3.42
CA LEU A 108 -3.86 9.97 3.01
C LEU A 108 -3.78 9.94 1.49
N THR A 109 -3.30 11.03 0.88
CA THR A 109 -3.14 11.18 -0.57
C THR A 109 -1.66 11.20 -0.98
N ILE A 110 -1.33 10.56 -2.10
CA ILE A 110 0.05 10.34 -2.55
C ILE A 110 0.26 10.86 -3.98
N PRO A 111 1.25 11.76 -4.08
CA PRO A 111 0.95 13.17 -4.28
C PRO A 111 -0.12 13.34 -5.37
N ASN A 112 -1.17 14.09 -5.01
CA ASN A 112 -2.23 14.46 -5.91
C ASN A 112 -1.97 15.88 -6.39
N THR A 113 -1.15 16.04 -7.45
CA THR A 113 -1.12 17.30 -8.19
C THR A 113 -2.37 17.34 -9.05
N ALA A 114 -3.08 18.47 -9.06
CA ALA A 114 -4.26 18.62 -9.91
C ALA A 114 -3.91 18.64 -11.42
N ARG A 115 -2.61 18.71 -11.74
CA ARG A 115 -2.06 18.76 -13.09
C ARG A 115 -0.87 17.81 -13.16
N ALA A 116 -1.07 16.63 -13.75
CA ALA A 116 -0.01 15.67 -13.93
C ALA A 116 0.98 16.16 -15.01
N HIS A 117 2.27 16.09 -14.72
CA HIS A 117 3.32 16.28 -15.71
C HIS A 117 3.59 14.98 -16.46
N HIS A 118 3.04 14.86 -17.67
CA HIS A 118 3.12 13.63 -18.49
C HIS A 118 4.53 13.26 -18.99
N SER A 119 5.52 14.13 -18.79
CA SER A 119 6.92 13.91 -19.15
C SER A 119 7.79 13.44 -17.97
N SER A 120 7.20 13.18 -16.80
CA SER A 120 7.94 12.82 -15.58
C SER A 120 7.31 11.65 -14.85
N ASP A 121 8.11 10.61 -14.63
CA ASP A 121 7.74 9.46 -13.80
C ASP A 121 7.73 9.76 -12.30
N VAL A 122 8.29 10.91 -11.89
CA VAL A 122 8.29 11.34 -10.48
C VAL A 122 6.85 11.49 -9.97
N GLU A 123 5.91 11.93 -10.82
CA GLU A 123 4.50 12.07 -10.47
C GLU A 123 3.67 10.81 -10.74
N ALA A 124 4.28 9.82 -11.38
CA ALA A 124 3.69 8.54 -11.73
C ALA A 124 3.69 7.56 -10.54
N LYS A 125 3.35 8.04 -9.34
CA LYS A 125 3.13 7.17 -8.17
C LYS A 125 1.93 6.25 -8.42
N CYS A 126 2.06 4.98 -8.03
CA CYS A 126 1.03 3.96 -8.28
C CYS A 126 -0.17 4.11 -7.33
N MET A 127 0.09 4.16 -6.03
CA MET A 127 -0.92 4.46 -5.01
C MET A 127 -1.28 5.96 -5.07
N ARG A 128 -2.58 6.28 -5.05
CA ARG A 128 -3.09 7.66 -5.10
C ARG A 128 -3.72 8.10 -3.79
N GLU A 129 -4.47 7.22 -3.15
CA GLU A 129 -5.09 7.52 -1.87
C GLU A 129 -5.39 6.26 -1.08
N ILE A 130 -5.45 6.43 0.24
CA ILE A 130 -5.89 5.41 1.19
C ILE A 130 -6.77 6.08 2.25
N HIS A 131 -7.95 5.49 2.48
CA HIS A 131 -8.95 5.92 3.45
C HIS A 131 -8.97 4.93 4.60
N PHE A 132 -8.79 5.39 5.83
CA PHE A 132 -8.76 4.57 7.04
C PHE A 132 -10.09 4.65 7.77
N TYR A 133 -10.53 3.54 8.37
CA TYR A 133 -11.73 3.51 9.19
C TYR A 133 -11.62 2.44 10.27
N ILE A 134 -12.30 2.67 11.39
CA ILE A 134 -12.33 1.74 12.53
C ILE A 134 -13.62 0.93 12.45
N GLU A 135 -13.53 -0.38 12.58
CA GLU A 135 -14.68 -1.27 12.71
C GLU A 135 -14.41 -2.30 13.80
N GLY A 136 -15.18 -2.24 14.89
CA GLY A 136 -14.94 -3.07 16.07
C GLY A 136 -13.55 -2.83 16.68
N ASP A 137 -12.76 -3.90 16.79
CA ASP A 137 -11.38 -3.90 17.29
C ASP A 137 -10.32 -3.84 16.17
N THR A 138 -10.73 -3.48 14.96
CA THR A 138 -9.84 -3.45 13.79
C THR A 138 -9.73 -2.06 13.15
N LEU A 139 -8.53 -1.77 12.62
CA LEU A 139 -8.29 -0.68 11.70
C LEU A 139 -8.29 -1.23 10.27
N ASN A 140 -9.22 -0.73 9.47
CA ASN A 140 -9.43 -1.14 8.09
C ASN A 140 -9.07 0.02 7.16
N ALA A 141 -8.94 -0.29 5.86
CA ALA A 141 -8.74 0.74 4.86
C ALA A 141 -9.38 0.44 3.50
N THR A 142 -9.49 1.49 2.68
CA THR A 142 -9.78 1.41 1.24
C THR A 142 -8.66 2.12 0.51
N VAL A 143 -8.00 1.45 -0.44
CA VAL A 143 -6.86 1.99 -1.18
C VAL A 143 -7.15 2.05 -2.68
N LEU A 144 -6.76 3.16 -3.31
CA LEU A 144 -6.84 3.37 -4.74
C LEU A 144 -5.44 3.45 -5.35
N PHE A 145 -5.19 2.56 -6.29
CA PHE A 145 -4.06 2.55 -7.19
C PHE A 145 -4.50 2.98 -8.58
N ARG A 146 -3.79 3.94 -9.18
CA ARG A 146 -3.96 4.20 -10.62
C ARG A 146 -3.45 3.02 -11.45
N ALA A 147 -2.41 2.34 -10.97
CA ALA A 147 -1.81 1.20 -11.62
C ALA A 147 -1.15 0.31 -10.58
N GLN A 148 -1.16 -1.01 -10.80
CA GLN A 148 -0.46 -2.00 -10.00
C GLN A 148 0.20 -3.01 -10.94
N ALA A 149 1.48 -3.31 -10.73
CA ALA A 149 2.14 -4.45 -11.36
C ALA A 149 2.15 -5.63 -10.38
N ALA A 150 1.73 -6.82 -10.80
CA ALA A 150 1.63 -7.99 -9.94
C ALA A 150 2.98 -8.32 -9.28
N GLU A 151 4.09 -8.18 -10.01
CA GLU A 151 5.45 -8.43 -9.52
C GLU A 151 5.83 -7.59 -8.28
N ILE A 152 5.35 -6.35 -8.17
CA ILE A 152 5.66 -5.42 -7.06
C ILE A 152 4.54 -5.33 -6.01
N PHE A 153 3.47 -6.11 -6.17
CA PHE A 153 2.40 -6.18 -5.18
C PHE A 153 2.93 -6.50 -3.76
N PRO A 154 3.84 -7.49 -3.58
CA PRO A 154 4.47 -7.78 -2.29
C PRO A 154 4.96 -6.55 -1.52
N LYS A 155 5.70 -5.68 -2.18
CA LYS A 155 6.20 -4.43 -1.59
C LYS A 155 5.07 -3.47 -1.23
N ASN A 156 4.13 -3.26 -2.16
CA ASN A 156 3.06 -2.28 -1.96
C ASN A 156 2.11 -2.71 -0.84
N ILE A 157 1.74 -4.00 -0.77
CA ILE A 157 0.85 -4.51 0.28
C ILE A 157 1.55 -4.50 1.64
N HIS A 158 2.85 -4.81 1.68
CA HIS A 158 3.63 -4.72 2.92
C HIS A 158 3.73 -3.29 3.44
N PHE A 159 3.92 -2.31 2.56
CA PHE A 159 3.89 -0.90 2.94
C PHE A 159 2.52 -0.49 3.50
N ILE A 160 1.42 -0.94 2.89
CA ILE A 160 0.06 -0.68 3.41
C ILE A 160 -0.16 -1.33 4.78
N GLY A 161 0.24 -2.59 4.95
CA GLY A 161 0.18 -3.28 6.23
C GLY A 161 0.99 -2.56 7.31
N SER A 162 2.19 -2.10 6.96
CA SER A 162 3.04 -1.31 7.85
C SER A 162 2.41 0.02 8.26
N MET A 163 1.72 0.72 7.33
CA MET A 163 0.94 1.92 7.66
C MET A 163 -0.22 1.60 8.61
N LEU A 164 -0.95 0.50 8.40
CA LEU A 164 -2.03 0.09 9.29
C LEU A 164 -1.52 -0.22 10.70
N VAL A 165 -0.41 -0.94 10.82
CA VAL A 165 0.24 -1.22 12.11
C VAL A 165 0.65 0.08 12.81
N ASP A 166 1.31 0.99 12.08
CA ASP A 166 1.77 2.27 12.62
C ASP A 166 0.60 3.13 13.14
N VAL A 167 -0.48 3.27 12.35
CA VAL A 167 -1.67 4.03 12.75
C VAL A 167 -2.40 3.35 13.92
N ALA A 168 -2.63 2.04 13.84
CA ALA A 168 -3.34 1.30 14.87
C ALA A 168 -2.63 1.36 16.23
N SER A 169 -1.29 1.27 16.24
CA SER A 169 -0.47 1.37 17.46
C SER A 169 -0.61 2.73 18.19
N LYS A 170 -1.02 3.78 17.46
CA LYS A 170 -1.18 5.14 17.98
C LYS A 170 -2.60 5.43 18.42
N LEU A 171 -3.56 4.57 18.11
CA LEU A 171 -4.97 4.68 18.50
C LEU A 171 -5.24 3.96 19.82
N LYS A 172 -6.33 4.33 20.51
CA LYS A 172 -6.73 3.65 21.76
C LYS A 172 -7.38 2.31 21.43
N GLY A 173 -7.26 1.34 22.33
CA GLY A 173 -7.99 0.07 22.25
C GLY A 173 -7.26 -1.10 21.60
N ASN A 174 -5.93 -1.01 21.41
CA ASN A 174 -5.11 -2.08 20.82
C ASN A 174 -5.68 -2.60 19.49
N LEU A 175 -6.09 -1.67 18.62
CA LEU A 175 -6.62 -2.02 17.30
C LEU A 175 -5.59 -2.87 16.54
N LYS A 176 -6.10 -3.83 15.77
CA LYS A 176 -5.29 -4.66 14.86
C LYS A 176 -5.60 -4.30 13.41
N PRO A 177 -4.66 -4.50 12.47
CA PRO A 177 -4.99 -4.48 11.06
C PRO A 177 -6.16 -5.42 10.75
N GLY A 178 -7.20 -4.92 10.08
CA GLY A 178 -8.36 -5.69 9.66
C GLY A 178 -8.27 -6.04 8.18
N VAL A 179 -9.12 -5.41 7.36
CA VAL A 179 -9.17 -5.59 5.91
C VAL A 179 -8.81 -4.32 5.15
N VAL A 180 -8.31 -4.52 3.93
CA VAL A 180 -8.11 -3.48 2.92
C VAL A 180 -9.01 -3.79 1.73
N TYR A 181 -9.90 -2.88 1.39
CA TYR A 181 -10.53 -2.88 0.06
C TYR A 181 -9.53 -2.29 -0.95
N TYR A 182 -9.02 -3.14 -1.83
CA TYR A 182 -7.96 -2.82 -2.76
C TYR A 182 -8.51 -2.57 -4.16
N LEU A 183 -8.27 -1.40 -4.72
CA LEU A 183 -8.70 -1.04 -6.08
C LEU A 183 -7.50 -0.61 -6.92
N ALA A 184 -7.32 -1.24 -8.08
CA ALA A 184 -6.35 -0.81 -9.09
C ALA A 184 -7.04 -0.57 -10.44
N THR A 185 -6.97 0.66 -10.96
CA THR A 185 -7.63 0.98 -12.24
C THR A 185 -6.98 0.25 -13.42
N THR A 186 -5.69 -0.06 -13.31
CA THR A 186 -4.92 -0.82 -14.28
C THR A 186 -4.03 -1.81 -13.55
N LEU A 187 -4.21 -3.10 -13.80
CA LEU A 187 -3.34 -4.16 -13.31
C LEU A 187 -2.55 -4.73 -14.49
N VAL A 188 -1.25 -4.91 -14.31
CA VAL A 188 -0.30 -5.47 -15.30
C VAL A 188 0.59 -6.52 -14.61
N GLY A 189 1.27 -7.37 -15.38
CA GLY A 189 2.13 -8.41 -14.80
C GLY A 189 3.40 -7.83 -14.19
N ASP A 190 4.08 -6.99 -14.97
CA ASP A 190 5.33 -6.33 -14.62
C ASP A 190 5.26 -4.82 -14.93
N ARG A 191 6.38 -4.12 -14.75
CA ARG A 191 6.50 -2.67 -15.02
C ARG A 191 6.90 -2.33 -16.47
N SER A 192 6.94 -3.30 -17.38
CA SER A 192 7.39 -3.09 -18.77
C SER A 192 6.36 -2.46 -19.69
#